data_AF-A0A195ED24-F1
#
_entry.id   AF-A0A195ED24-F1
#
_cell.length_a   1.000
_cell.length_b   1.000
_cell.length_c   1.000
_cell.angle_alpha   90.00
_cell.angle_beta   90.00
_cell.angle_gamma   90.00
#
_symmetry.space_group_name_H-M   'P 1'
#
loop_
_entity.id
_entity.type
_entity.pdbx_description
1 polymer ?
#
loop_
_entity_poly.entity_id
_entity_poly.type
_entity_poly.pdbx_seq_one_letter_code
_entity_poly.pdbx_strand_id
1 'polypeptide(L)'
;MCKRKSKQKEEAEKDNVSLECFTLTEEPNENRHTEIVELLRLEHLNEREEKNIVNLISNSQDRFHIPGEKLTATNVLQHQIPTTDDRPINIRQYRFPHFIKKK
;
A
#
# COMPACT_ATOMS: atom_id res chain seq x y z
N MET A 1 27.87 12.96 -51.34
CA MET A 1 27.53 14.19 -50.60
C MET A 1 26.19 13.99 -49.90
N CYS A 2 26.19 13.75 -48.58
CA CYS A 2 24.95 13.61 -47.80
C CYS A 2 24.67 14.90 -47.04
N LYS A 3 23.48 15.47 -47.24
CA LYS A 3 23.04 16.76 -46.68
C LYS A 3 22.74 16.62 -45.19
N ARG A 4 23.35 17.50 -44.38
CA ARG A 4 23.06 17.66 -42.94
C ARG A 4 21.62 18.18 -42.77
N LYS A 5 20.77 17.45 -42.04
CA LYS A 5 19.51 18.00 -41.52
C LYS A 5 19.71 18.52 -40.11
N SER A 6 19.15 19.70 -39.89
CA SER A 6 19.26 20.57 -38.74
C SER A 6 18.51 20.09 -37.50
N LYS A 7 19.03 20.54 -36.35
CA LYS A 7 18.51 20.42 -34.97
C LYS A 7 16.98 20.42 -34.87
N GLN A 8 16.45 19.46 -34.12
CA GLN A 8 15.17 19.60 -33.41
C GLN A 8 15.47 19.59 -31.91
N LYS A 9 14.73 20.45 -31.21
CA LYS A 9 14.89 20.92 -29.85
C LYS A 9 14.17 19.92 -28.95
N GLU A 10 14.88 19.29 -28.01
CA GLU A 10 14.24 18.47 -26.97
C GLU A 10 13.49 19.41 -26.02
N GLU A 11 12.17 19.40 -26.11
CA GLU A 11 11.31 20.05 -25.15
C GLU A 11 10.90 18.99 -24.11
N ALA A 12 11.27 19.22 -22.86
CA ALA A 12 10.99 18.34 -21.74
C ALA A 12 9.47 18.22 -21.55
N GLU A 13 8.93 17.06 -21.86
CA GLU A 13 7.55 16.69 -21.60
C GLU A 13 7.38 16.51 -20.08
N LYS A 14 6.69 17.47 -19.46
CA LYS A 14 6.27 17.35 -18.06
C LYS A 14 4.99 16.55 -18.06
N ASP A 15 5.13 15.23 -17.91
CA ASP A 15 4.00 14.36 -17.63
C ASP A 15 3.44 14.72 -16.25
N ASN A 16 2.43 15.58 -16.23
CA ASN A 16 1.54 15.74 -15.08
C ASN A 16 0.71 14.47 -14.99
N VAL A 17 1.31 13.39 -14.50
CA VAL A 17 0.57 12.19 -14.12
C VAL A 17 -0.25 12.58 -12.90
N SER A 18 -1.54 12.82 -13.13
CA SER A 18 -2.52 12.93 -12.07
C SER A 18 -2.43 11.66 -11.23
N LEU A 19 -1.87 11.77 -10.02
CA LEU A 19 -1.95 10.74 -9.01
C LEU A 19 -3.41 10.68 -8.57
N GLU A 20 -4.24 9.98 -9.33
CA GLU A 20 -5.56 9.57 -8.86
C GLU A 20 -5.33 8.59 -7.72
N CYS A 21 -5.42 9.12 -6.50
CA CYS A 21 -5.42 8.32 -5.30
C CYS A 21 -6.70 7.49 -5.29
N PHE A 22 -6.60 6.19 -5.58
CA PHE A 22 -7.74 5.27 -5.56
C PHE A 22 -8.34 5.19 -4.15
N THR A 23 -9.64 5.45 -4.04
CA THR A 23 -10.39 5.33 -2.79
C THR A 23 -10.66 3.85 -2.50
N LEU A 24 -10.25 3.40 -1.31
CA LEU A 24 -10.63 2.08 -0.80
C LEU A 24 -12.14 2.09 -0.49
N THR A 25 -12.85 1.08 -0.95
CA THR A 25 -14.32 0.93 -0.88
C THR A 25 -14.83 0.33 0.44
N GLU A 26 -14.13 0.54 1.55
CA GLU A 26 -14.54 -0.01 2.85
C GLU A 26 -15.31 1.03 3.68
N GLU A 27 -16.37 0.57 4.34
CA GLU A 27 -17.20 1.38 5.25
C GLU A 27 -16.33 1.96 6.38
N PRO A 28 -16.43 3.28 6.67
CA PRO A 28 -15.62 3.90 7.69
C PRO A 28 -16.02 3.38 9.07
N ASN A 29 -15.10 2.70 9.75
CA ASN A 29 -15.24 2.40 11.16
C ASN A 29 -15.27 3.72 11.95
N GLU A 30 -16.41 4.05 12.55
CA GLU A 30 -16.66 5.32 13.25
C GLU A 30 -15.67 5.61 14.40
N ASN A 31 -14.98 4.58 14.92
CA ASN A 31 -14.06 4.66 16.05
C ASN A 31 -12.56 4.67 15.66
N ARG A 32 -12.21 4.66 14.36
CA ARG A 32 -10.79 4.60 13.93
C ARG A 32 -9.95 5.75 14.45
N HIS A 33 -10.50 6.96 14.40
CA HIS A 33 -9.79 8.16 14.83
C HIS A 33 -9.30 8.06 16.28
N THR A 34 -10.18 7.61 17.18
CA THR A 34 -9.84 7.49 18.61
C THR A 34 -8.76 6.45 18.84
N GLU A 35 -8.84 5.29 18.17
CA GLU A 35 -7.82 4.24 18.25
C GLU A 35 -6.44 4.72 17.75
N ILE A 36 -6.40 5.47 16.65
CA ILE A 36 -5.15 6.02 16.12
C ILE A 36 -4.55 7.03 17.09
N VAL A 37 -5.36 7.93 17.65
CA VAL A 37 -4.88 8.95 18.59
C VAL A 37 -4.35 8.33 19.88
N GLU A 38 -4.99 7.27 20.39
CA GLU A 38 -4.51 6.54 21.59
C GLU A 38 -3.14 5.88 21.38
N LEU A 39 -2.84 5.44 20.16
CA LEU A 39 -1.56 4.80 19.82
C LEU A 39 -0.41 5.80 19.64
N LEU A 40 -0.73 7.09 19.44
CA LEU A 40 0.25 8.13 19.18
C LEU A 40 0.82 8.70 20.47
N ARG A 41 2.14 8.85 20.51
CA ARG A 41 2.84 9.50 21.62
C ARG A 41 2.95 11.00 21.33
N LEU A 42 2.05 11.79 21.89
CA LEU A 42 1.99 13.25 21.68
C LEU A 42 2.53 14.06 22.87
N GLU A 43 2.88 13.40 23.98
CA GLU A 43 3.27 14.03 25.26
C GLU A 43 4.43 15.04 25.18
N HIS A 44 5.30 14.92 24.17
CA HIS A 44 6.49 15.75 24.01
C HIS A 44 6.29 16.96 23.07
N LEU A 45 5.10 17.12 22.48
CA LEU A 45 4.85 18.15 21.47
C LEU A 45 4.34 19.45 22.07
N ASN A 46 4.54 20.53 21.34
CA ASN A 46 3.86 21.79 21.64
C ASN A 46 2.38 21.70 21.26
N GLU A 47 1.51 22.45 21.96
CA GLU A 47 0.06 22.45 21.70
C GLU A 47 -0.31 22.75 20.24
N ARG A 48 0.48 23.59 19.56
CA ARG A 48 0.25 23.93 18.15
C ARG A 48 0.57 22.76 17.22
N GLU A 49 1.64 22.03 17.52
CA GLU A 49 2.11 20.89 16.74
C GLU A 49 1.16 19.71 16.93
N GLU A 50 0.75 19.47 18.18
CA GLU A 50 -0.26 18.46 18.53
C GLU A 50 -1.56 18.67 17.75
N LYS A 51 -2.12 19.89 17.79
CA LYS A 51 -3.35 20.24 17.04
C LYS A 51 -3.18 20.02 15.54
N ASN A 52 -2.03 20.36 14.98
CA ASN A 52 -1.78 20.19 13.55
C ASN A 52 -1.73 18.71 13.17
N ILE A 53 -1.13 17.86 14.00
CA ILE A 53 -1.05 16.42 13.79
C ILE A 53 -2.44 15.78 13.89
N VAL A 54 -3.23 16.12 14.91
CA VAL A 54 -4.61 15.61 15.07
C VAL A 54 -5.46 15.97 13.85
N ASN A 55 -5.37 17.21 13.36
CA ASN A 55 -6.07 17.62 12.15
C ASN A 55 -5.62 16.84 10.91
N LEU A 56 -4.32 16.57 10.76
CA LEU A 56 -3.78 15.79 9.65
C LEU A 56 -4.32 14.36 9.65
N ILE A 57 -4.35 13.73 10.84
CA ILE A 57 -4.85 12.37 11.02
C ILE A 57 -6.34 12.30 10.73
N SER A 58 -7.12 13.25 11.22
CA SER A 58 -8.56 13.33 10.93
C SER A 58 -8.85 13.35 9.43
N ASN A 59 -7.97 13.97 8.63
CA ASN A 59 -8.12 14.08 7.18
C ASN A 59 -7.59 12.86 6.41
N SER A 60 -6.78 12.00 7.03
CA SER A 60 -6.08 10.89 6.35
C SER A 60 -6.05 9.62 7.18
N GLN A 61 -7.18 9.30 7.81
CA GLN A 61 -7.33 8.14 8.70
C GLN A 61 -7.04 6.81 7.99
N ASP A 62 -7.33 6.73 6.70
CA ASP A 62 -7.14 5.58 5.81
C ASP A 62 -5.67 5.17 5.64
N ARG A 63 -4.72 6.08 5.86
CA ARG A 63 -3.29 5.83 5.66
C ARG A 63 -2.60 5.20 6.86
N PHE A 64 -3.23 5.25 8.03
CA PHE A 64 -2.65 4.74 9.27
C PHE A 64 -3.11 3.31 9.53
N HIS A 65 -2.15 2.44 9.84
CA HIS A 65 -2.39 1.04 10.18
C HIS A 65 -2.63 0.89 11.68
N ILE A 66 -3.72 0.21 12.04
CA ILE A 66 -4.07 -0.14 13.42
C ILE A 66 -3.69 -1.62 13.67
N PRO A 67 -3.07 -1.97 14.82
CA PRO A 67 -2.73 -3.36 15.12
C PRO A 67 -3.98 -4.25 15.15
N GLY A 68 -3.96 -5.34 14.37
CA GLY A 68 -5.10 -6.24 14.20
C GLY A 68 -5.96 -5.94 12.97
N GLU A 69 -5.76 -4.79 12.33
CA GLU A 69 -6.35 -4.46 11.05
C GLU A 69 -5.73 -5.32 9.94
N LYS A 70 -6.53 -5.71 8.95
CA LYS A 70 -6.03 -6.43 7.77
C LYS A 70 -5.42 -5.43 6.81
N LEU A 71 -4.22 -5.73 6.31
CA LEU A 71 -3.64 -4.95 5.23
C LEU A 71 -4.46 -5.14 3.95
N THR A 72 -4.92 -4.03 3.39
CA THR A 72 -5.58 -4.01 2.09
C THR A 72 -4.55 -4.06 0.97
N ALA A 73 -4.97 -4.54 -0.20
CA ALA A 73 -4.14 -4.54 -1.40
C ALA A 73 -4.70 -3.52 -2.40
N THR A 74 -3.82 -2.96 -3.24
CA THR A 74 -4.24 -2.11 -4.34
C THR A 74 -4.70 -2.98 -5.52
N ASN A 75 -5.81 -2.60 -6.17
CA ASN A 75 -6.28 -3.29 -7.39
C ASN A 75 -5.40 -3.03 -8.62
N VAL A 76 -4.37 -2.19 -8.48
CA VAL A 76 -3.50 -1.72 -9.57
C VAL A 76 -2.63 -2.85 -10.12
N LEU A 77 -2.21 -3.79 -9.27
CA LEU A 77 -1.28 -4.85 -9.65
C LEU A 77 -1.80 -6.20 -9.18
N GLN A 78 -2.03 -7.09 -10.14
CA GLN A 78 -2.30 -8.50 -9.88
C GLN A 78 -1.03 -9.31 -10.13
N HIS A 79 -0.56 -10.02 -9.10
CA HIS A 79 0.59 -10.91 -9.24
C HIS A 79 0.19 -12.17 -10.01
N GLN A 80 0.95 -12.48 -11.07
CA GLN A 80 0.88 -13.75 -11.77
C GLN A 80 2.18 -14.52 -11.58
N ILE A 81 2.09 -15.84 -11.35
CA ILE A 81 3.23 -16.74 -11.35
C ILE A 81 3.28 -17.44 -12.71
N PRO A 82 4.18 -17.04 -13.63
CA PRO A 82 4.29 -17.72 -14.92
C PRO A 82 4.94 -19.09 -14.73
N THR A 83 4.24 -20.16 -15.10
CA THR A 83 4.75 -21.54 -15.11
C THR A 83 5.34 -21.88 -16.47
N THR A 84 6.33 -22.78 -16.51
CA THR A 84 6.91 -23.26 -17.79
C THR A 84 5.93 -24.17 -18.54
N ASP A 85 5.20 -25.01 -17.80
CA ASP A 85 4.19 -25.93 -18.33
C ASP A 85 2.85 -25.70 -17.63
N ASP A 86 1.73 -25.89 -18.35
CA ASP A 86 0.36 -25.74 -17.82
C ASP A 86 -0.16 -27.02 -17.13
N ARG A 87 0.69 -28.02 -16.91
CA ARG A 87 0.30 -29.30 -16.32
C ARG A 87 0.42 -29.25 -14.80
N PRO A 88 -0.69 -29.34 -14.04
CA PRO A 88 -0.62 -29.35 -12.59
C PRO A 88 0.02 -30.65 -12.09
N ILE A 89 0.89 -30.53 -11.08
CA ILE A 89 1.56 -31.67 -10.47
C ILE A 89 0.89 -31.98 -9.13
N ASN A 90 0.34 -33.19 -8.99
CA ASN A 90 -0.20 -33.69 -7.72
C ASN A 90 0.81 -34.65 -7.08
N ILE A 91 1.33 -34.30 -5.90
CA ILE A 91 2.27 -35.14 -5.14
C ILE A 91 1.63 -35.49 -3.80
N ARG A 92 1.68 -36.78 -3.44
CA ARG A 92 1.18 -37.23 -2.13
C ARG A 92 2.01 -36.60 -1.02
N GLN A 93 1.34 -35.92 -0.09
CA GLN A 93 2.00 -35.34 1.09
C GLN A 93 2.70 -36.46 1.90
N TYR A 94 3.95 -36.24 2.28
CA TYR A 94 4.67 -37.14 3.16
C TYR A 94 3.96 -37.28 4.51
N ARG A 95 4.15 -38.43 5.15
CA ARG A 95 3.59 -38.67 6.49
C ARG A 95 4.18 -37.65 7.47
N PHE A 96 3.31 -36.80 8.01
CA PHE A 96 3.71 -35.81 9.00
C PHE A 96 4.10 -36.51 10.30
N PRO A 97 5.32 -36.27 10.85
CA PRO A 97 5.76 -36.92 12.06
C PRO A 97 4.92 -36.49 13.27
N HIS A 98 4.66 -37.46 14.16
CA HIS A 98 3.72 -37.28 15.28
C HIS A 98 4.13 -36.16 16.26
N PHE A 99 5.43 -35.92 16.45
CA PHE A 99 5.94 -34.91 17.39
C PHE A 99 5.80 -33.46 16.90
N ILE A 100 5.66 -33.23 15.58
CA ILE A 100 5.45 -31.89 15.01
C ILE A 100 3.94 -31.54 15.00
N LYS A 101 3.07 -32.53 15.19
CA LYS A 101 1.62 -32.31 15.20
C LYS A 101 1.25 -31.51 16.45
N LYS A 102 0.99 -30.19 16.28
CA LYS A 102 0.44 -29.36 17.36
C LYS A 102 -0.87 -30.00 17.85
N LYS A 103 -1.03 -30.06 19.18
CA LYS A 103 -2.27 -30.51 19.84
C LYS A 103 -3.36 -29.46 19.69
#